data_AF-A0A3M1TI20-F1
#
_entry.id   AF-A0A3M1TI20-F1
#
_cell.length_a   1.000
_cell.length_b   1.000
_cell.length_c   1.000
_cell.angle_alpha   90.00
_cell.angle_beta   90.00
_cell.angle_gamma   90.00
#
_symmetry.space_group_name_H-M   'P 1'
#
loop_
_entity.id
_entity.type
_entity.pdbx_description
1 polymer ?
#
loop_
_entity_poly.entity_id
_entity_poly.type
_entity_poly.pdbx_seq_one_letter_code
_entity_poly.pdbx_strand_id
1 'polypeptide(L)'
;MEDILKKVLYTGVGLVSLTAEKLQQAVDELVEKEKMTEEEGKKVVEEFQQESQSRKQELEERLKSFIKNLSDNLSFTSKKDWEELVKRVEALEAQVNAHHEVKEVVKKHTPKTNGTKKS
;
A
#
# COMPACT_ATOMS: atom_id res chain seq x y z
N MET A 1 5.59 0.71 6.51
CA MET A 1 5.51 -0.21 5.35
C MET A 1 5.90 0.49 4.05
N GLU A 2 5.32 1.65 3.72
CA GLU A 2 5.65 2.39 2.49
C GLU A 2 7.14 2.67 2.29
N ASP A 3 7.87 3.10 3.32
CA ASP A 3 9.32 3.41 3.19
C ASP A 3 10.18 2.19 2.89
N ILE A 4 9.81 1.01 3.37
CA ILE A 4 10.53 -0.24 3.07
C ILE A 4 10.28 -0.63 1.61
N LEU A 5 9.03 -0.52 1.15
CA LEU A 5 8.65 -0.83 -0.23
C LEU A 5 9.36 0.12 -1.21
N LYS A 6 9.40 1.43 -0.90
CA LYS A 6 10.17 2.43 -1.65
C LYS A 6 11.66 2.07 -1.68
N LYS A 7 12.27 1.75 -0.54
CA LYS A 7 13.69 1.36 -0.48
C LYS A 7 13.99 0.11 -1.31
N VAL A 8 13.13 -0.91 -1.26
CA VAL A 8 13.28 -2.13 -2.05
C VAL A 8 13.19 -1.81 -3.55
N LEU A 9 12.23 -0.98 -3.97
CA LEU A 9 12.11 -0.55 -5.36
C LEU A 9 13.34 0.25 -5.82
N TYR A 10 13.77 1.26 -5.06
CA TYR A 10 14.95 2.06 -5.40
C TYR A 10 16.24 1.21 -5.45
N THR A 11 16.41 0.31 -4.49
CA THR A 11 17.55 -0.63 -4.47
C THR A 11 17.48 -1.61 -5.64
N GLY A 12 16.29 -2.10 -5.96
CA GLY A 12 16.06 -3.00 -7.10
C GLY A 12 16.41 -2.35 -8.43
N VAL A 13 15.96 -1.12 -8.67
CA VAL A 13 16.31 -0.36 -9.88
C VAL A 13 17.82 -0.11 -9.95
N GLY A 14 18.45 0.29 -8.84
CA GLY A 14 19.90 0.49 -8.78
C GLY A 14 20.69 -0.78 -9.09
N LEU A 15 20.26 -1.93 -8.55
CA LEU A 15 20.91 -3.22 -8.78
C LEU A 15 20.79 -3.68 -10.23
N VAL A 16 19.63 -3.49 -10.85
CA VAL A 16 19.42 -3.82 -12.27
C VAL A 16 20.29 -2.95 -13.16
N SER A 17 20.39 -1.64 -12.88
CA SER A 17 21.27 -0.73 -13.63
C SER A 17 22.73 -1.19 -13.57
N LEU A 18 23.23 -1.50 -12.37
CA LEU A 18 24.59 -1.98 -12.18
C LEU A 18 24.83 -3.29 -12.95
N THR A 19 23.85 -4.20 -12.93
CA THR A 19 23.93 -5.48 -13.65
C THR A 19 23.99 -5.26 -15.16
N ALA A 20 23.16 -4.35 -15.69
CA ALA A 20 23.16 -4.01 -17.11
C ALA A 20 24.51 -3.40 -17.55
N GLU A 21 25.06 -2.47 -16.77
CA GLU A 21 26.41 -1.92 -17.00
C GLU A 21 27.48 -3.01 -16.98
N LYS A 22 27.41 -3.93 -16.01
CA LYS A 22 28.37 -5.05 -15.89
C LYS A 22 28.27 -6.04 -17.05
N LEU A 23 27.06 -6.30 -17.54
CA LEU A 23 26.86 -7.15 -18.71
C LEU A 23 27.49 -6.51 -19.95
N GLN A 24 27.24 -5.22 -20.17
CA GLN A 24 27.80 -4.50 -21.31
C GLN A 24 29.34 -4.46 -21.25
N GLN A 25 29.91 -4.15 -20.09
CA GLN A 25 31.37 -4.23 -19.88
C GLN A 25 31.94 -5.62 -20.17
N ALA A 26 31.26 -6.69 -19.73
CA ALA A 26 31.73 -8.05 -19.97
C ALA A 26 31.69 -8.42 -21.46
N VAL A 27 30.65 -7.97 -22.18
CA VAL A 27 30.54 -8.12 -23.63
C VAL A 27 31.66 -7.36 -24.34
N ASP A 28 31.89 -6.10 -23.99
CA ASP A 28 32.92 -5.25 -24.59
C ASP A 28 34.33 -5.86 -24.36
N GLU A 29 34.62 -6.36 -23.16
CA GLU A 29 35.88 -7.05 -22.88
C GLU A 29 36.10 -8.32 -23.72
N LEU A 30 35.02 -9.05 -24.04
CA LEU A 30 35.10 -10.25 -24.88
C LEU A 30 35.37 -9.88 -26.35
N VAL A 31 34.81 -8.76 -26.80
CA VAL A 31 35.10 -8.20 -28.13
C VAL A 31 36.53 -7.73 -28.23
N GLU A 32 37.02 -6.97 -27.23
CA GLU A 32 38.39 -6.46 -27.20
C GLU A 32 39.44 -7.58 -27.16
N LYS A 33 39.12 -8.70 -26.50
CA LYS A 33 39.99 -9.89 -26.45
C LYS A 33 39.91 -10.76 -27.72
N GLU A 34 39.24 -10.28 -28.78
CA GLU A 34 38.97 -11.01 -30.02
C GLU A 34 38.28 -12.37 -29.81
N LYS A 35 37.61 -12.56 -28.66
CA LYS A 35 36.86 -13.80 -28.35
C LYS A 35 35.44 -13.78 -28.90
N MET A 36 35.01 -12.62 -29.37
CA MET A 36 33.69 -12.36 -29.92
C MET A 36 33.79 -11.20 -30.91
N THR A 37 32.97 -11.19 -31.94
CA THR A 37 32.89 -10.05 -32.87
C THR A 37 32.02 -8.92 -32.30
N GLU A 38 32.21 -7.68 -32.77
CA GLU A 38 31.33 -6.56 -32.38
C GLU A 38 29.85 -6.83 -32.69
N GLU A 39 29.56 -7.48 -33.82
CA GLU A 39 28.20 -7.86 -34.21
C GLU A 39 27.58 -8.84 -33.23
N GLU A 40 28.32 -9.89 -32.84
CA GLU A 40 27.86 -10.86 -31.85
C GLU A 40 27.64 -10.21 -30.48
N GLY A 41 28.55 -9.34 -30.04
CA GLY A 41 28.42 -8.63 -28.78
C GLY A 41 27.18 -7.73 -28.72
N LYS A 42 26.95 -6.94 -29.78
CA LYS A 42 25.72 -6.14 -29.91
C LYS A 42 24.48 -7.01 -29.87
N LYS A 43 24.49 -8.14 -30.57
CA LYS A 43 23.35 -9.05 -30.64
C LYS A 43 23.01 -9.63 -29.26
N VAL A 44 24.01 -10.00 -28.46
CA VAL A 44 23.81 -10.49 -27.08
C VAL A 44 23.14 -9.43 -26.21
N VAL A 45 23.60 -8.18 -26.28
CA VAL A 45 23.02 -7.08 -25.51
C VAL A 45 21.58 -6.77 -25.97
N GLU A 46 21.33 -6.75 -27.28
CA GLU A 46 19.99 -6.56 -27.84
C GLU A 46 19.03 -7.68 -27.46
N GLU A 47 19.44 -8.94 -27.57
CA GLU A 47 18.63 -10.10 -27.20
C GLU A 47 18.29 -10.05 -25.70
N PHE A 48 19.26 -9.75 -24.84
CA PHE A 48 19.02 -9.57 -23.40
C PHE A 48 18.00 -8.45 -23.14
N GLN A 49 18.11 -7.33 -23.86
CA GLN A 49 17.24 -6.19 -23.66
C GLN A 49 15.81 -6.46 -24.16
N GLN A 50 15.65 -7.12 -25.30
CA GLN A 50 14.35 -7.59 -25.79
C GLN A 50 13.71 -8.59 -24.85
N GLU A 51 14.46 -9.62 -24.44
CA GLU A 51 13.96 -10.66 -23.55
C GLU A 51 13.58 -10.08 -22.18
N SER A 52 14.37 -9.14 -21.66
CA SER A 52 14.06 -8.45 -20.42
C SER A 52 12.79 -7.59 -20.54
N GLN A 53 12.51 -6.97 -21.69
CA GLN A 53 11.27 -6.21 -21.90
C GLN A 53 10.05 -7.14 -21.92
N SER A 54 10.14 -8.28 -22.60
CA SER A 54 9.07 -9.28 -22.64
C SER A 54 8.78 -9.83 -21.23
N ARG A 55 9.83 -10.24 -20.50
CA ARG A 55 9.71 -10.73 -19.12
C ARG A 55 9.18 -9.67 -18.15
N LYS A 56 9.48 -8.39 -18.39
CA LYS A 56 8.96 -7.28 -17.57
C LYS A 56 7.43 -7.20 -17.63
N GLN A 57 6.83 -7.36 -18.81
CA GLN A 57 5.37 -7.33 -18.94
C GLN A 57 4.72 -8.49 -18.18
N GLU A 58 5.23 -9.71 -18.33
CA GLU A 58 4.75 -10.87 -17.56
C GLU A 58 4.93 -10.67 -16.05
N LEU A 59 6.06 -10.09 -15.63
CA LEU A 59 6.32 -9.78 -14.22
C LEU A 59 5.32 -8.75 -13.69
N GLU A 60 4.99 -7.69 -14.44
CA GLU A 60 4.00 -6.70 -14.06
C GLU A 60 2.61 -7.31 -13.87
N GLU A 61 2.19 -8.22 -14.75
CA GLU A 61 0.91 -8.94 -14.61
C GLU A 61 0.89 -9.88 -13.39
N ARG A 62 1.97 -10.63 -13.19
CA ARG A 62 2.14 -11.49 -12.00
C ARG A 62 2.16 -10.66 -10.72
N LEU A 63 2.81 -9.50 -10.74
CA LEU A 63 2.88 -8.62 -9.58
C LEU A 63 1.52 -7.98 -9.28
N LYS A 64 0.78 -7.54 -10.30
CA LYS A 64 -0.60 -7.04 -10.15
C LYS A 64 -1.52 -8.11 -9.57
N SER A 65 -1.46 -9.34 -10.09
CA SER A 65 -2.28 -10.45 -9.57
C SER A 65 -1.88 -10.83 -8.15
N PHE A 66 -0.58 -10.85 -7.83
CA PHE A 66 -0.10 -11.07 -6.46
C PHE A 66 -0.61 -10.00 -5.51
N ILE A 67 -0.47 -8.70 -5.85
CA ILE A 67 -0.95 -7.60 -5.02
C ILE A 67 -2.46 -7.67 -4.84
N LYS A 68 -3.21 -7.99 -5.91
CA LYS A 68 -4.66 -8.17 -5.84
C LYS A 68 -5.04 -9.33 -4.90
N ASN A 69 -4.42 -10.49 -5.06
CA ASN A 69 -4.65 -11.64 -4.18
C ASN A 69 -4.25 -11.34 -2.73
N LEU A 70 -3.17 -10.60 -2.51
CA LEU A 70 -2.77 -10.18 -1.17
C LEU A 70 -3.81 -9.22 -0.56
N SER A 71 -4.34 -8.29 -1.35
CA SER A 71 -5.40 -7.36 -0.94
C SER A 71 -6.74 -8.05 -0.69
N ASP A 72 -7.04 -9.15 -1.38
CA ASP A 72 -8.27 -9.92 -1.19
C ASP A 72 -8.17 -10.83 0.05
N ASN A 73 -6.98 -11.36 0.35
CA ASN A 73 -6.74 -12.28 1.47
C ASN A 73 -6.37 -11.59 2.79
N LEU A 74 -5.61 -10.49 2.72
CA LEU A 74 -5.42 -9.58 3.83
C LEU A 74 -6.50 -8.52 3.64
N SER A 75 -7.56 -8.55 4.45
CA SER A 75 -8.59 -7.50 4.49
C SER A 75 -7.97 -6.16 4.91
N PHE A 76 -7.22 -5.55 4.00
CA PHE A 76 -6.72 -4.20 4.11
C PHE A 76 -7.95 -3.33 3.94
N THR A 77 -8.54 -2.93 5.07
CA THR A 77 -9.61 -1.95 5.09
C THR A 77 -9.11 -0.75 4.30
N SER A 78 -9.81 -0.43 3.22
CA SER A 78 -9.42 0.69 2.39
C SER A 78 -9.47 1.95 3.26
N LYS A 79 -8.71 2.98 2.89
CA LYS A 79 -8.77 4.28 3.58
C LYS A 79 -10.21 4.79 3.71
N LYS A 80 -11.05 4.47 2.73
CA LYS A 80 -12.48 4.77 2.70
C LYS A 80 -13.26 4.00 3.78
N ASP A 81 -12.98 2.71 3.97
CA ASP A 81 -13.64 1.90 5.00
C ASP A 81 -13.27 2.39 6.41
N TRP A 82 -12.03 2.85 6.58
CA TRP A 82 -11.58 3.49 7.81
C TRP A 82 -12.29 4.82 8.08
N GLU A 83 -12.39 5.71 7.08
CA GLU A 83 -13.11 6.97 7.21
C GLU A 83 -14.61 6.77 7.46
N GLU A 84 -15.23 5.77 6.83
CA GLU A 84 -16.63 5.42 7.04
C GLU A 84 -16.86 4.87 8.46
N LEU A 85 -15.92 4.10 8.99
CA LEU A 85 -15.94 3.64 10.37
C LEU A 85 -15.79 4.79 11.36
N VAL A 86 -14.87 5.74 11.11
CA VAL A 86 -14.69 6.94 11.95
C VAL A 86 -15.98 7.77 11.99
N LYS A 87 -16.60 8.04 10.84
CA LYS A 87 -17.90 8.76 10.79
C LYS A 87 -18.99 8.05 11.56
N ARG A 88 -19.03 6.71 11.50
CA ARG A 88 -19.99 5.91 12.26
C ARG A 88 -19.75 6.02 13.77
N VAL A 89 -18.50 6.02 14.19
CA VAL A 89 -18.11 6.22 15.60
C VAL A 89 -18.52 7.62 16.07
N GLU A 90 -18.20 8.67 15.31
CA GLU A 90 -18.60 10.05 15.65
C GLU A 90 -20.13 10.20 15.75
N ALA A 91 -20.88 9.60 14.82
CA ALA A 91 -22.34 9.63 14.85
C ALA A 91 -22.93 8.87 16.04
N LEU A 92 -22.27 7.79 16.48
CA LEU A 92 -22.67 7.04 17.68
C LEU A 92 -22.31 7.80 18.96
N GLU A 93 -21.13 8.42 19.03
CA GLU A 93 -20.72 9.27 20.15
C GLU A 93 -21.66 10.46 20.31
N ALA A 94 -22.09 11.09 19.21
CA ALA A 94 -23.09 12.15 19.24
C ALA A 94 -24.45 11.66 19.76
N GLN A 95 -24.89 10.46 19.38
CA GLN A 95 -26.13 9.85 19.86
C GLN A 95 -26.06 9.45 21.34
N VAL A 96 -24.92 8.93 21.79
CA VAL A 96 -24.68 8.59 23.20
C VAL A 96 -24.66 9.85 24.06
N ASN A 97 -24.03 10.94 23.59
CA ASN A 97 -24.03 12.22 24.30
C ASN A 97 -25.43 12.86 24.33
N ALA A 98 -26.21 12.79 23.25
CA ALA A 98 -27.61 13.21 23.26
C ALA A 98 -28.47 12.40 24.25
N HIS A 99 -28.21 11.09 24.38
CA HIS A 99 -28.85 10.24 25.39
C HIS A 99 -28.37 10.53 26.83
N HIS A 100 -27.20 11.16 27.02
CA HIS A 100 -26.70 11.59 28.32
C HIS A 100 -27.35 12.90 28.78
N GLU A 101 -27.59 13.85 27.86
CA GLU A 101 -28.30 15.10 28.17
C GLU A 101 -29.79 14.86 28.54
N VAL A 102 -30.45 13.87 27.91
CA VAL A 102 -31.84 13.52 28.27
C VAL A 102 -31.95 12.98 29.70
N LYS A 103 -30.91 12.33 30.25
CA LYS A 103 -30.90 11.86 31.65
C LYS A 103 -30.68 12.99 32.67
N GLU A 104 -29.98 14.06 32.31
CA GLU A 104 -29.78 15.25 33.15
C GLU A 104 -31.06 16.12 33.22
N VAL A 105 -31.80 16.27 32.13
CA VAL A 105 -33.03 17.10 32.09
C VAL A 105 -34.20 16.48 32.88
N VAL A 106 -34.29 15.14 32.96
CA VAL A 106 -35.36 14.45 33.72
C VAL A 106 -35.20 14.62 35.25
N LYS A 107 -34.01 14.92 35.77
CA LYS A 107 -33.83 15.22 37.22
C LYS A 107 -34.25 16.65 37.61
N LYS A 108 -34.37 17.59 36.67
CA LYS A 108 -34.71 19.00 36.96
C LYS A 108 -36.21 19.32 36.98
N HIS A 109 -37.08 18.37 36.64
CA HIS A 109 -38.54 18.54 36.66
C HIS A 109 -39.22 17.60 37.68
N THR A 110 -38.89 17.77 38.97
CA THR A 110 -39.83 17.41 40.05
C THR A 110 -40.26 18.71 40.74
N PRO A 111 -41.53 19.13 40.60
CA PRO A 111 -42.05 20.21 41.44
C PRO A 111 -42.13 19.69 42.87
N LYS A 112 -41.44 20.39 43.78
CA LYS A 112 -41.77 20.37 45.21
C LYS A 112 -43.25 20.72 45.39
N THR A 113 -44.02 19.85 46.01
CA THR A 113 -45.10 20.28 46.91
C THR A 113 -44.88 19.62 48.26
N ASN A 114 -44.42 20.45 49.20
CA ASN A 114 -44.32 20.14 50.61
C ASN A 114 -45.70 19.84 51.19
N GLY A 115 -45.72 18.95 52.18
CA GLY A 115 -46.93 18.35 52.73
C GLY A 115 -47.59 19.08 53.90
N THR A 116 -48.62 18.43 54.43
CA THR A 116 -49.20 18.63 55.77
C THR A 116 -50.08 17.40 56.05
N LYS A 117 -49.63 16.40 56.83
CA LYS A 117 -49.59 16.27 58.32
C LYS A 117 -50.89 15.68 58.91
N LYS A 118 -50.69 14.58 59.67
CA LYS A 118 -51.49 14.04 60.79
C LYS A 118 -52.91 13.54 60.42
N SER A 119 -53.42 12.45 60.96
CA SER A 119 -53.16 11.76 62.23
C SER A 119 -53.56 10.29 62.12
#